data_AF-A0A8T4MUX1-F1
#
_entry.id   AF-A0A8T4MUX1-F1
#
_cell.length_a   1.000
_cell.length_b   1.000
_cell.length_c   1.000
_cell.angle_alpha   90.00
_cell.angle_beta   90.00
_cell.angle_gamma   90.00
#
_symmetry.space_group_name_H-M   'P 1'
#
loop_
_entity.id
_entity.type
_entity.pdbx_description
1 polymer ?
#
loop_
_entity_poly.entity_id
_entity_poly.type
_entity_poly.pdbx_seq_one_letter_code
_entity_poly.pdbx_strand_id
1 'polypeptide(L)'
;MVNSRQDRKSTRFVPLIAGALLAYAATKCNRQEAPKSSPSNESRQTEEIFVESIPRKITEPVNDQKIGEQERFEIFAEYIADFEGRRGRVYDPNPNDGKAEPTIGIGHYMDRGDSRETFARVLPEVDYDSAYTGRTSLTNDQVGRLFNHDIRIYVERTKKLVPKFDELDVEVEKALVNMTYRGDLGDSPKTLALINSGRFHEASIEYKKRRDYRDAEKNGMSGLIRRIDSNSELLDSNRLN
;
A
#
# COMPACT_ATOMS: atom_id res chain seq x y z
N MET A 1 -10.65 -61.69 -35.50
CA MET A 1 -11.58 -62.17 -34.45
C MET A 1 -11.67 -61.04 -33.43
N VAL A 2 -12.52 -60.03 -33.59
CA VAL A 2 -14.00 -59.96 -33.41
C VAL A 2 -14.44 -60.03 -31.93
N ASN A 3 -15.25 -59.02 -31.56
CA ASN A 3 -16.13 -58.83 -30.39
C ASN A 3 -15.54 -58.10 -29.16
N SER A 4 -16.24 -57.14 -28.53
CA SER A 4 -17.58 -56.57 -28.79
C SER A 4 -17.84 -55.31 -27.95
N ARG A 5 -18.65 -54.43 -28.55
CA ARG A 5 -19.38 -53.24 -28.04
C ARG A 5 -20.00 -53.37 -26.64
N GLN A 6 -20.16 -52.23 -25.95
CA GLN A 6 -21.51 -51.70 -25.66
C GLN A 6 -21.52 -50.20 -25.31
N ASP A 7 -22.24 -49.44 -26.15
CA ASP A 7 -22.78 -48.10 -25.91
C ASP A 7 -23.85 -48.11 -24.81
N ARG A 8 -23.99 -46.99 -24.08
CA ARG A 8 -25.31 -46.49 -23.66
C ARG A 8 -25.40 -44.96 -23.78
N LYS A 9 -26.29 -44.53 -24.67
CA LYS A 9 -26.90 -43.20 -24.72
C LYS A 9 -27.96 -43.07 -23.62
N SER A 10 -28.16 -41.87 -23.08
CA SER A 10 -29.44 -41.32 -22.58
C SER A 10 -29.16 -39.98 -21.85
N THR A 11 -29.94 -38.90 -21.81
CA THR A 11 -31.00 -38.26 -22.61
C THR A 11 -31.12 -36.84 -22.02
N ARG A 12 -31.52 -35.85 -22.83
CA ARG A 12 -31.73 -34.44 -22.43
C ARG A 12 -32.86 -34.29 -21.39
N PHE A 13 -32.76 -33.28 -20.51
CA PHE A 13 -33.92 -32.61 -19.92
C PHE A 13 -33.60 -31.14 -19.60
N VAL A 14 -34.36 -30.22 -20.22
CA VAL A 14 -34.53 -28.79 -19.91
C VAL A 14 -36.05 -28.57 -19.99
N PRO A 15 -36.69 -27.88 -19.04
CA PRO A 15 -37.19 -26.53 -19.38
C PRO A 15 -37.28 -25.50 -18.23
N LEU A 16 -37.21 -24.23 -18.67
CA LEU A 16 -37.86 -22.98 -18.25
C LEU A 16 -38.37 -22.80 -16.79
N ILE A 17 -37.97 -21.67 -16.18
CA ILE A 17 -38.90 -20.76 -15.49
C ILE A 17 -38.59 -19.32 -15.92
N ALA A 18 -39.68 -18.59 -16.20
CA ALA A 18 -39.74 -17.24 -16.73
C ALA A 18 -39.83 -16.16 -15.64
N GLY A 19 -39.47 -14.93 -16.03
CA GLY A 19 -40.25 -13.73 -15.72
C GLY A 19 -40.02 -13.02 -14.39
N ALA A 20 -39.33 -11.88 -14.46
CA ALA A 20 -39.76 -10.67 -13.74
C ALA A 20 -39.17 -9.42 -14.43
N LEU A 21 -40.05 -8.72 -15.18
CA LEU A 21 -39.91 -7.31 -15.49
C LEU A 21 -40.14 -6.50 -14.21
N LEU A 22 -39.29 -5.51 -13.94
CA LEU A 22 -39.72 -4.30 -13.25
C LEU A 22 -38.90 -3.11 -13.78
N ALA A 23 -39.59 -2.30 -14.57
CA ALA A 23 -39.13 -1.00 -15.00
C ALA A 23 -39.14 -0.04 -13.81
N TYR A 24 -38.10 0.79 -13.68
CA TYR A 24 -38.18 2.03 -12.93
C TYR A 24 -37.83 3.18 -13.86
N ALA A 25 -38.78 4.08 -14.04
CA ALA A 25 -38.69 5.24 -14.91
C ALA A 25 -38.42 6.51 -14.08
N ALA A 26 -37.69 7.42 -14.73
CA ALA A 26 -37.69 8.87 -14.60
C ALA A 26 -37.15 9.52 -13.30
N THR A 27 -36.15 10.39 -13.47
CA THR A 27 -36.41 11.84 -13.35
C THR A 27 -35.45 12.63 -14.26
N LYS A 28 -36.01 13.62 -14.96
CA LYS A 28 -35.36 14.50 -15.93
C LYS A 28 -34.37 15.46 -15.26
N CYS A 29 -33.16 15.56 -15.80
CA CYS A 29 -32.22 16.63 -15.50
C CYS A 29 -32.63 17.88 -16.30
N ASN A 30 -33.02 18.94 -15.61
CA ASN A 30 -33.40 20.22 -16.19
C ASN A 30 -32.14 21.07 -16.37
N ARG A 31 -31.73 21.29 -17.62
CA ARG A 31 -30.68 22.21 -18.02
C ARG A 31 -31.36 23.45 -18.58
N GLN A 32 -31.24 24.58 -17.89
CA GLN A 32 -31.56 25.89 -18.46
C GLN A 32 -30.40 26.84 -18.27
N GLU A 33 -30.08 27.48 -19.38
CA GLU A 33 -28.96 28.36 -19.65
C GLU A 33 -29.17 29.75 -19.05
N ALA A 34 -28.06 30.45 -18.82
CA ALA A 34 -28.01 31.85 -18.41
C ALA A 34 -28.55 32.81 -19.49
N PRO A 35 -28.90 34.04 -19.08
CA PRO A 35 -28.59 35.19 -19.91
C PRO A 35 -27.77 36.28 -19.20
N LYS A 36 -26.94 36.93 -20.00
CA LYS A 36 -26.03 38.05 -19.70
C LYS A 36 -26.78 39.39 -19.60
N SER A 37 -26.32 40.30 -18.75
CA SER A 37 -26.38 41.76 -19.00
C SER A 37 -25.41 42.53 -18.10
N SER A 38 -24.54 43.33 -18.72
CA SER A 38 -23.59 44.32 -18.18
C SER A 38 -24.23 45.75 -18.16
N PRO A 39 -23.50 46.87 -17.97
CA PRO A 39 -22.75 47.36 -16.79
C PRO A 39 -23.11 48.83 -16.40
N SER A 40 -22.69 49.31 -15.22
CA SER A 40 -22.27 50.72 -14.93
C SER A 40 -21.89 50.83 -13.43
N ASN A 41 -20.63 51.08 -13.10
CA ASN A 41 -19.92 52.37 -13.01
C ASN A 41 -20.22 53.13 -11.71
N GLU A 42 -19.41 52.92 -10.67
CA GLU A 42 -19.14 53.98 -9.70
C GLU A 42 -17.76 53.79 -9.05
N SER A 43 -16.90 54.77 -9.32
CA SER A 43 -15.56 54.96 -8.80
C SER A 43 -15.57 55.32 -7.31
N ARG A 44 -14.71 54.70 -6.50
CA ARG A 44 -14.16 55.32 -5.27
C ARG A 44 -12.74 54.83 -5.00
N GLN A 45 -11.97 55.74 -4.45
CA GLN A 45 -10.52 55.82 -4.40
C GLN A 45 -9.88 54.91 -3.33
N THR A 46 -8.67 54.47 -3.65
CA THR A 46 -7.49 54.26 -2.78
C THR A 46 -7.69 53.89 -1.31
N GLU A 47 -7.28 52.67 -0.93
CA GLU A 47 -6.42 52.46 0.24
C GLU A 47 -5.33 51.44 -0.12
N GLU A 48 -4.08 51.88 -0.08
CA GLU A 48 -2.89 51.04 -0.07
C GLU A 48 -2.92 50.19 1.20
N ILE A 49 -3.14 48.88 1.06
CA ILE A 49 -2.96 47.95 2.18
C ILE A 49 -1.48 47.60 2.23
N PHE A 50 -0.78 48.33 3.08
CA PHE A 50 0.54 48.01 3.62
C PHE A 50 0.49 46.58 4.19
N VAL A 51 1.01 45.60 3.45
CA VAL A 51 1.20 44.24 3.98
C VAL A 51 2.38 44.31 4.93
N GLU A 52 2.04 44.53 6.20
CA GLU A 52 2.95 44.46 7.32
C GLU A 52 3.65 43.09 7.26
N SER A 53 4.96 43.14 7.10
CA SER A 53 5.85 41.99 7.04
C SER A 53 5.65 41.12 8.28
N ILE A 54 4.99 39.98 8.11
CA ILE A 54 4.88 38.96 9.16
C ILE A 54 6.32 38.60 9.58
N PRO A 55 6.70 38.80 10.86
CA PRO A 55 8.03 38.43 11.30
C PRO A 55 8.21 36.92 11.13
N ARG A 56 9.24 36.53 10.38
CA ARG A 56 9.76 35.16 10.35
C ARG A 56 10.07 34.76 11.79
N LYS A 57 9.21 33.94 12.39
CA LYS A 57 9.52 33.25 13.65
C LYS A 57 10.57 32.17 13.32
N ILE A 58 11.83 32.60 13.22
CA ILE A 58 12.98 31.73 13.45
C ILE A 58 13.10 31.63 14.97
N THR A 59 13.40 30.41 15.44
CA THR A 59 13.66 29.99 16.82
C THR A 59 12.45 29.48 17.61
N GLU A 60 12.23 28.18 17.50
CA GLU A 60 12.13 27.30 18.68
C GLU A 60 13.09 26.13 18.38
N PRO A 61 13.97 25.70 19.31
CA PRO A 61 14.72 24.45 19.12
C PRO A 61 13.70 23.31 18.97
N VAL A 62 13.87 22.47 17.94
CA VAL A 62 13.06 21.26 17.79
C VAL A 62 13.28 20.44 19.05
N ASN A 63 12.22 20.36 19.85
CA ASN A 63 12.12 19.59 21.06
C ASN A 63 12.49 18.14 20.73
N ASP A 64 13.63 17.67 21.22
CA ASP A 64 14.13 16.30 21.09
C ASP A 64 13.30 15.32 21.96
N GLN A 65 11.97 15.42 21.84
CA GLN A 65 11.08 14.41 22.36
C GLN A 65 11.26 13.18 21.48
N LYS A 66 11.95 12.18 22.01
CA LYS A 66 11.97 10.83 21.45
C LYS A 66 10.54 10.43 21.08
N ILE A 67 10.29 10.34 19.78
CA ILE A 67 9.03 9.85 19.19
C ILE A 67 8.70 8.53 19.87
N GLY A 68 7.47 8.43 20.40
CA GLY A 68 7.01 7.25 21.11
C GLY A 68 6.95 6.03 20.18
N GLU A 69 7.10 4.82 20.73
CA GLU A 69 7.08 3.58 19.94
C GLU A 69 5.80 3.45 19.10
N GLN A 70 4.64 3.75 19.69
CA GLN A 70 3.36 3.70 18.98
C GLN A 70 3.29 4.70 17.81
N GLU A 71 3.85 5.89 17.99
CA GLU A 71 3.91 6.92 16.93
C GLU A 71 4.85 6.48 15.80
N ARG A 72 5.99 5.83 16.11
CA ARG A 72 6.85 5.21 15.08
C ARG A 72 6.10 4.16 14.28
N PHE A 73 5.34 3.29 14.95
CA PHE A 73 4.51 2.28 14.27
C PHE A 73 3.50 2.90 13.30
N GLU A 74 2.87 4.01 13.68
CA GLU A 74 1.94 4.75 12.83
C GLU A 74 2.65 5.35 11.60
N ILE A 75 3.81 5.99 11.81
CA ILE A 75 4.65 6.52 10.72
C ILE A 75 5.02 5.42 9.71
N PHE A 76 5.39 4.22 10.20
CA PHE A 76 5.74 3.10 9.32
C PHE A 76 4.53 2.57 8.55
N ALA A 77 3.40 2.45 9.25
CA ALA A 77 2.16 1.95 8.68
C ALA A 77 1.64 2.88 7.57
N GLU A 78 1.59 4.19 7.82
CA GLU A 78 1.18 5.19 6.83
C GLU A 78 2.06 5.15 5.58
N TYR A 79 3.38 5.16 5.77
CA TYR A 79 4.32 5.13 4.66
C TYR A 79 4.22 3.86 3.81
N ILE A 80 3.98 2.69 4.41
CA ILE A 80 3.76 1.45 3.66
C ILE A 80 2.40 1.46 2.94
N ALA A 81 1.34 1.92 3.60
CA ALA A 81 0.00 1.97 3.02
C ALA A 81 -0.06 2.84 1.76
N ASP A 82 0.75 3.90 1.69
CA ASP A 82 0.90 4.78 0.53
C ASP A 82 1.40 4.07 -0.74
N PHE A 83 2.02 2.89 -0.63
CA PHE A 83 2.49 2.11 -1.76
C PHE A 83 1.66 0.87 -2.08
N GLU A 84 1.14 0.18 -1.05
CA GLU A 84 0.49 -1.14 -1.19
C GLU A 84 -0.99 -1.05 -1.61
N GLY A 85 -1.66 0.05 -1.26
CA GLY A 85 -3.11 0.18 -1.39
C GLY A 85 -3.88 -0.69 -0.39
N ARG A 86 -5.21 -0.48 -0.31
CA ARG A 86 -6.09 -1.18 0.63
C ARG A 86 -7.14 -2.01 -0.12
N ARG A 87 -7.17 -3.33 0.08
CA ARG A 87 -8.13 -4.23 -0.57
C ARG A 87 -8.79 -5.18 0.44
N GLY A 88 -10.08 -4.99 0.69
CA GLY A 88 -10.83 -5.86 1.60
C GLY A 88 -11.05 -7.29 1.07
N ARG A 89 -10.97 -7.51 -0.25
CA ARG A 89 -11.07 -8.83 -0.87
C ARG A 89 -9.71 -9.32 -1.30
N VAL A 90 -9.54 -10.65 -1.26
CA VAL A 90 -8.33 -11.31 -1.77
C VAL A 90 -8.10 -10.94 -3.25
N TYR A 91 -6.85 -10.74 -3.61
CA TYR A 91 -6.39 -10.42 -4.95
C TYR A 91 -5.03 -11.06 -5.21
N ASP A 92 -4.64 -11.10 -6.48
CA ASP A 92 -3.29 -11.44 -6.89
C ASP A 92 -2.56 -10.13 -7.27
N PRO A 93 -1.44 -9.77 -6.61
CA PRO A 93 -0.65 -8.59 -6.97
C PRO A 93 0.04 -8.75 -8.33
N ASN A 94 0.33 -9.98 -8.77
CA ASN A 94 1.11 -10.29 -9.96
C ASN A 94 0.39 -11.30 -10.88
N PRO A 95 -0.86 -11.05 -11.31
CA PRO A 95 -1.69 -12.06 -11.99
C PRO A 95 -1.15 -12.60 -13.32
N ASN A 96 -0.10 -11.98 -13.87
CA ASN A 96 0.51 -12.34 -15.15
C ASN A 96 1.78 -13.17 -15.01
N ASP A 97 2.28 -13.43 -13.80
CA ASP A 97 3.51 -14.20 -13.58
C ASP A 97 3.30 -15.73 -13.57
N GLY A 98 2.02 -16.16 -13.63
CA GLY A 98 1.63 -17.57 -13.61
C GLY A 98 1.70 -18.24 -12.24
N LYS A 99 1.93 -17.48 -11.17
CA LYS A 99 2.01 -17.93 -9.79
C LYS A 99 0.97 -17.19 -8.96
N ALA A 100 -0.02 -17.92 -8.47
CA ALA A 100 -1.02 -17.32 -7.60
C ALA A 100 -0.38 -16.81 -6.29
N GLU A 101 -0.54 -15.53 -6.02
CA GLU A 101 -0.08 -14.89 -4.79
C GLU A 101 -1.26 -14.29 -4.01
N PRO A 102 -2.16 -15.14 -3.43
CA PRO A 102 -3.36 -14.66 -2.77
C PRO A 102 -2.99 -13.68 -1.65
N THR A 103 -3.42 -12.43 -1.81
CA THR A 103 -3.06 -11.31 -0.94
C THR A 103 -4.32 -10.56 -0.53
N ILE A 104 -4.41 -10.07 0.71
CA ILE A 104 -5.56 -9.31 1.20
C ILE A 104 -5.13 -8.11 2.05
N GLY A 105 -6.03 -7.16 2.26
CA GLY A 105 -5.80 -6.00 3.10
C GLY A 105 -4.78 -5.06 2.50
N ILE A 106 -3.75 -4.75 3.28
CA ILE A 106 -2.54 -4.07 2.83
C ILE A 106 -1.49 -5.16 2.80
N GLY A 107 -1.14 -5.66 1.61
CA GLY A 107 -0.01 -6.56 1.36
C GLY A 107 0.05 -7.88 2.15
N HIS A 108 -1.01 -8.33 2.81
CA HIS A 108 -0.98 -9.56 3.61
C HIS A 108 -1.04 -10.79 2.70
N TYR A 109 0.11 -11.44 2.48
CA TYR A 109 0.20 -12.70 1.73
C TYR A 109 -0.46 -13.84 2.49
N MET A 110 -1.55 -14.38 1.95
CA MET A 110 -2.39 -15.37 2.62
C MET A 110 -1.69 -16.73 2.77
N ASP A 111 -0.79 -17.11 1.87
CA ASP A 111 -0.08 -18.41 1.95
C ASP A 111 1.18 -18.36 2.82
N ARG A 112 1.44 -17.26 3.53
CA ARG A 112 2.52 -17.24 4.53
C ARG A 112 2.19 -18.21 5.68
N GLY A 113 3.21 -18.85 6.23
CA GLY A 113 3.04 -20.00 7.13
C GLY A 113 2.30 -19.75 8.46
N ASP A 114 2.06 -18.48 8.84
CA ASP A 114 1.34 -18.08 10.06
C ASP A 114 0.05 -17.30 9.79
N SER A 115 -0.41 -17.26 8.52
CA SER A 115 -1.56 -16.47 8.08
C SER A 115 -2.85 -16.86 8.81
N ARG A 116 -3.15 -18.17 8.86
CA ARG A 116 -4.37 -18.68 9.50
C ARG A 116 -4.39 -18.39 11.00
N GLU A 117 -3.26 -18.56 11.67
CA GLU A 117 -3.08 -18.24 13.09
C GLU A 117 -3.19 -16.73 13.35
N THR A 118 -2.67 -15.92 12.43
CA THR A 118 -2.82 -14.46 12.46
C THR A 118 -4.29 -14.08 12.41
N PHE A 119 -5.06 -14.64 11.47
CA PHE A 119 -6.51 -14.39 11.39
C PHE A 119 -7.24 -14.84 12.66
N ALA A 120 -6.97 -16.05 13.16
CA ALA A 120 -7.61 -16.54 14.38
C ALA A 120 -7.34 -15.64 15.60
N ARG A 121 -6.17 -15.01 15.68
CA ARG A 121 -5.79 -14.09 16.76
C ARG A 121 -6.34 -12.68 16.57
N VAL A 122 -6.18 -12.13 15.37
CA VAL A 122 -6.39 -10.71 15.09
C VAL A 122 -7.81 -10.44 14.63
N LEU A 123 -8.42 -11.37 13.90
CA LEU A 123 -9.75 -11.29 13.30
C LEU A 123 -10.55 -12.57 13.59
N PRO A 124 -10.76 -12.95 14.86
CA PRO A 124 -11.47 -14.19 15.22
C PRO A 124 -12.90 -14.25 14.66
N GLU A 125 -13.48 -13.11 14.31
CA GLU A 125 -14.80 -13.00 13.68
C GLU A 125 -14.82 -13.29 12.17
N VAL A 126 -13.66 -13.44 11.53
CA VAL A 126 -13.54 -13.70 10.08
C VAL A 126 -13.21 -15.16 9.82
N ASP A 127 -14.06 -15.82 9.02
CA ASP A 127 -13.75 -17.15 8.49
C ASP A 127 -12.62 -17.07 7.45
N TYR A 128 -11.46 -17.63 7.81
CA TYR A 128 -10.24 -17.59 6.99
C TYR A 128 -10.47 -18.15 5.59
N ASP A 129 -11.12 -19.32 5.48
CA ASP A 129 -11.30 -20.00 4.20
C ASP A 129 -12.24 -19.23 3.25
N SER A 130 -13.26 -18.57 3.81
CA SER A 130 -14.13 -17.66 3.05
C SER A 130 -13.40 -16.37 2.62
N ALA A 131 -12.50 -15.82 3.44
CA ALA A 131 -11.66 -14.69 3.05
C ALA A 131 -10.67 -15.09 1.94
N TYR A 132 -9.99 -16.24 2.11
CA TYR A 132 -9.03 -16.82 1.18
C TYR A 132 -9.64 -17.08 -0.21
N THR A 133 -10.87 -17.59 -0.24
CA THR A 133 -11.60 -17.84 -1.51
C THR A 133 -12.32 -16.61 -2.06
N GLY A 134 -12.20 -15.45 -1.38
CA GLY A 134 -12.82 -14.19 -1.79
C GLY A 134 -14.34 -14.12 -1.59
N ARG A 135 -14.94 -15.08 -0.87
CA ARG A 135 -16.37 -15.07 -0.50
C ARG A 135 -16.66 -14.01 0.56
N THR A 136 -15.72 -13.77 1.46
CA THR A 136 -15.79 -12.73 2.49
C THR A 136 -14.86 -11.58 2.14
N SER A 137 -15.34 -10.34 2.30
CA SER A 137 -14.50 -9.14 2.27
C SER A 137 -14.27 -8.65 3.69
N LEU A 138 -13.04 -8.26 4.00
CA LEU A 138 -12.72 -7.54 5.22
C LEU A 138 -13.31 -6.12 5.18
N THR A 139 -13.71 -5.61 6.35
CA THR A 139 -14.01 -4.19 6.54
C THR A 139 -12.74 -3.36 6.64
N ASN A 140 -12.83 -2.04 6.52
CA ASN A 140 -11.68 -1.15 6.67
C ASN A 140 -10.99 -1.28 8.04
N ASP A 141 -11.78 -1.48 9.11
CA ASP A 141 -11.29 -1.74 10.46
C ASP A 141 -10.50 -3.06 10.53
N GLN A 142 -11.05 -4.13 9.97
CA GLN A 142 -10.40 -5.44 9.94
C GLN A 142 -9.10 -5.40 9.13
N VAL A 143 -9.08 -4.70 8.00
CA VAL A 143 -7.84 -4.44 7.24
C VAL A 143 -6.82 -3.69 8.09
N GLY A 144 -7.25 -2.67 8.85
CA GLY A 144 -6.39 -1.92 9.75
C GLY A 144 -5.82 -2.77 10.88
N ARG A 145 -6.65 -3.58 11.55
CA ARG A 145 -6.21 -4.50 12.61
C ARG A 145 -5.20 -5.53 12.12
N LEU A 146 -5.47 -6.14 10.96
CA LEU A 146 -4.56 -7.09 10.31
C LEU A 146 -3.21 -6.43 9.99
N PHE A 147 -3.25 -5.26 9.35
CA PHE A 147 -2.05 -4.54 8.96
C PHE A 147 -1.23 -4.06 10.16
N ASN A 148 -1.87 -3.55 11.22
CA ASN A 148 -1.17 -3.16 12.45
C ASN A 148 -0.48 -4.35 13.12
N HIS A 149 -1.02 -5.57 13.00
CA HIS A 149 -0.33 -6.77 13.46
C HIS A 149 0.89 -7.08 12.59
N ASP A 150 0.72 -7.03 11.27
CA ASP A 150 1.80 -7.31 10.31
C ASP A 150 2.97 -6.35 10.47
N ILE A 151 2.71 -5.04 10.59
CA ILE A 151 3.76 -4.03 10.76
C ILE A 151 4.63 -4.34 11.98
N ARG A 152 4.05 -4.80 13.11
CA ARG A 152 4.83 -5.22 14.28
C ARG A 152 5.76 -6.38 13.98
N ILE A 153 5.28 -7.38 13.23
CA ILE A 153 6.11 -8.50 12.79
C ILE A 153 7.26 -8.00 11.91
N TYR A 154 6.98 -7.09 10.98
CA TYR A 154 8.00 -6.59 10.05
C TYR A 154 9.02 -5.69 10.73
N VAL A 155 8.64 -4.87 11.71
CA VAL A 155 9.59 -4.12 12.56
C VAL A 155 10.55 -5.08 13.27
N GLU A 156 10.03 -6.14 13.91
CA GLU A 156 10.86 -7.14 14.57
C GLU A 156 11.78 -7.91 13.60
N ARG A 157 11.33 -8.15 12.37
CA ARG A 157 12.18 -8.72 11.31
C ARG A 157 13.27 -7.72 10.91
N THR A 158 12.95 -6.44 10.77
CA THR A 158 13.94 -5.40 10.45
C THR A 158 14.98 -5.28 11.54
N LYS A 159 14.61 -5.27 12.83
CA LYS A 159 15.56 -5.26 13.96
C LYS A 159 16.54 -6.44 13.93
N LYS A 160 16.08 -7.62 13.50
CA LYS A 160 16.96 -8.80 13.34
C LYS A 160 17.94 -8.65 12.18
N LEU A 161 17.53 -7.97 11.10
CA LEU A 161 18.40 -7.69 9.95
C LEU A 161 19.38 -6.55 10.22
N VAL A 162 18.95 -5.55 10.99
CA VAL A 162 19.68 -4.32 11.31
C VAL A 162 19.77 -4.16 12.83
N PRO A 163 20.81 -4.70 13.48
CA PRO A 163 20.90 -4.72 14.95
C PRO A 163 20.90 -3.34 15.62
N LYS A 164 21.32 -2.29 14.89
CA LYS A 164 21.31 -0.89 15.35
C LYS A 164 20.04 -0.14 14.98
N PHE A 165 18.96 -0.83 14.59
CA PHE A 165 17.74 -0.22 14.09
C PHE A 165 17.20 0.89 15.00
N ASP A 166 17.10 0.63 16.31
CA ASP A 166 16.54 1.57 17.30
C ASP A 166 17.46 2.78 17.59
N GLU A 167 18.66 2.83 17.00
CA GLU A 167 19.61 3.97 17.08
C GLU A 167 19.50 4.90 15.86
N LEU A 168 18.69 4.55 14.85
CA LEU A 168 18.60 5.28 13.60
C LEU A 168 17.55 6.39 13.65
N ASP A 169 17.67 7.34 12.72
CA ASP A 169 16.60 8.32 12.49
C ASP A 169 15.32 7.62 12.02
N VAL A 170 14.17 8.10 12.49
CA VAL A 170 12.85 7.53 12.17
C VAL A 170 12.59 7.44 10.67
N GLU A 171 13.15 8.35 9.89
CA GLU A 171 13.06 8.36 8.42
C GLU A 171 13.78 7.15 7.80
N VAL A 172 14.95 6.80 8.33
CA VAL A 172 15.72 5.61 7.92
C VAL A 172 15.01 4.36 8.38
N GLU A 173 14.58 4.30 9.64
CA GLU A 173 13.83 3.17 10.18
C GLU A 173 12.61 2.84 9.31
N LYS A 174 11.83 3.87 8.95
CA LYS A 174 10.66 3.76 8.08
C LYS A 174 11.00 3.15 6.71
N ALA A 175 12.09 3.59 6.08
CA ALA A 175 12.56 3.02 4.83
C ALA A 175 12.95 1.53 5.00
N LEU A 176 13.67 1.20 6.06
CA LEU A 176 14.11 -0.17 6.35
C LEU A 176 12.93 -1.12 6.62
N VAL A 177 11.91 -0.66 7.34
CA VAL A 177 10.68 -1.43 7.58
C VAL A 177 9.93 -1.63 6.25
N ASN A 178 9.79 -0.60 5.42
CA ASN A 178 9.15 -0.71 4.10
C ASN A 178 9.90 -1.69 3.17
N MET A 179 11.24 -1.61 3.14
CA MET A 179 12.08 -2.54 2.39
C MET A 179 11.92 -3.98 2.92
N THR A 180 11.87 -4.16 4.24
CA THR A 180 11.66 -5.49 4.84
C THR A 180 10.27 -6.03 4.54
N TYR A 181 9.26 -5.16 4.55
CA TYR A 181 7.86 -5.47 4.22
C TYR A 181 7.72 -6.02 2.80
N ARG A 182 8.37 -5.38 1.82
CA ARG A 182 8.39 -5.84 0.42
C ARG A 182 9.26 -7.08 0.18
N GLY A 183 10.09 -7.47 1.15
CA GLY A 183 11.09 -8.54 1.01
C GLY A 183 12.46 -8.07 0.49
N ASP A 184 12.63 -6.78 0.26
CA ASP A 184 13.83 -6.25 -0.40
C ASP A 184 15.08 -6.36 0.42
N LEU A 185 14.96 -5.99 1.69
CA LEU A 185 16.11 -5.86 2.55
C LEU A 185 16.79 -7.22 2.74
N GLY A 186 16.01 -8.30 2.86
CA GLY A 186 16.49 -9.67 2.93
C GLY A 186 17.11 -10.16 1.62
N ASP A 187 16.55 -9.76 0.48
CA ASP A 187 17.01 -10.16 -0.86
C ASP A 187 18.17 -9.28 -1.40
N SER A 188 18.68 -8.33 -0.61
CA SER A 188 19.76 -7.41 -1.00
C SER A 188 20.94 -7.48 -0.03
N PRO A 189 21.72 -8.59 -0.02
CA PRO A 189 22.78 -8.80 0.97
C PRO A 189 23.84 -7.69 0.96
N LYS A 190 24.14 -7.11 -0.22
CA LYS A 190 25.11 -6.01 -0.33
C LYS A 190 24.57 -4.69 0.22
N THR A 191 23.32 -4.33 -0.09
CA THR A 191 22.64 -3.16 0.51
C THR A 191 22.57 -3.30 2.02
N LEU A 192 22.17 -4.48 2.51
CA LEU A 192 22.10 -4.78 3.94
C LEU A 192 23.47 -4.68 4.63
N ALA A 193 24.53 -5.19 4.01
CA ALA A 193 25.89 -5.07 4.54
C ALA A 193 26.36 -3.60 4.65
N LEU A 194 26.01 -2.75 3.67
CA LEU A 194 26.31 -1.33 3.71
C LEU A 194 25.53 -0.62 4.83
N ILE A 195 24.23 -0.91 4.98
CA ILE A 195 23.38 -0.41 6.08
C ILE A 195 23.99 -0.78 7.44
N ASN A 196 24.32 -2.05 7.64
CA ASN A 196 24.90 -2.52 8.91
C ASN A 196 26.31 -1.97 9.19
N SER A 197 26.98 -1.45 8.17
CA SER A 197 28.26 -0.73 8.30
C SER A 197 28.10 0.78 8.47
N GLY A 198 26.86 1.29 8.57
CA GLY A 198 26.55 2.73 8.65
C GLY A 198 26.74 3.49 7.34
N ARG A 199 26.97 2.81 6.22
CA ARG A 199 27.25 3.41 4.90
C ARG A 199 25.96 3.65 4.13
N PHE A 200 25.06 4.44 4.69
CA PHE A 200 23.70 4.64 4.17
C PHE A 200 23.65 5.27 2.78
N HIS A 201 24.50 6.26 2.50
CA HIS A 201 24.63 6.84 1.15
C HIS A 201 24.99 5.79 0.09
N GLU A 202 25.90 4.88 0.41
CA GLU A 202 26.27 3.84 -0.55
C GLU A 202 25.20 2.76 -0.66
N ALA A 203 24.51 2.47 0.45
CA ALA A 203 23.37 1.56 0.46
C ALA A 203 22.24 2.07 -0.43
N SER A 204 21.96 3.38 -0.44
CA SER A 204 20.93 3.98 -1.29
C SER A 204 21.25 3.80 -2.77
N ILE A 205 22.49 4.09 -3.18
CA ILE A 205 22.98 3.87 -4.55
C ILE A 205 22.92 2.38 -4.91
N GLU A 206 23.36 1.50 -4.02
CA GLU A 206 23.36 0.06 -4.27
C GLU A 206 21.94 -0.51 -4.37
N TYR A 207 21.01 -0.03 -3.55
CA TYR A 207 19.62 -0.46 -3.55
C TYR A 207 18.92 -0.20 -4.89
N LYS A 208 19.23 0.92 -5.55
CA LYS A 208 18.74 1.22 -6.91
C LYS A 208 19.36 0.32 -7.99
N LYS A 209 20.37 -0.50 -7.69
CA LYS A 209 20.93 -1.49 -8.64
C LYS A 209 20.21 -2.83 -8.61
N ARG A 210 19.06 -2.95 -7.95
CA ARG A 210 18.29 -4.18 -8.01
C ARG A 210 17.75 -4.45 -9.42
N ARG A 211 17.51 -5.73 -9.72
CA ARG A 211 16.99 -6.17 -11.03
C ARG A 211 15.57 -5.66 -11.25
N ASP A 212 14.71 -5.81 -10.25
CA ASP A 212 13.32 -5.36 -10.29
C ASP A 212 13.19 -3.85 -10.54
N TYR A 213 14.09 -3.03 -9.99
CA TYR A 213 14.16 -1.60 -10.31
C TYR A 213 14.48 -1.33 -11.78
N ARG A 214 15.52 -1.96 -12.34
CA ARG A 214 15.87 -1.78 -13.77
C ARG A 214 14.76 -2.28 -14.70
N ASP A 215 14.14 -3.40 -14.36
CA ASP A 215 13.02 -3.94 -15.12
C ASP A 215 11.81 -3.00 -15.04
N ALA A 216 11.57 -2.38 -13.89
CA ALA A 216 10.53 -1.37 -13.69
C ALA A 216 10.76 -0.14 -14.56
N GLU A 217 11.98 0.39 -14.60
CA GLU A 217 12.37 1.52 -15.47
C GLU A 217 12.10 1.20 -16.95
N LYS A 218 12.50 0.01 -17.39
CA LYS A 218 12.28 -0.44 -18.77
C LYS A 218 10.80 -0.59 -19.13
N ASN A 219 9.99 -1.06 -18.19
CA ASN A 219 8.58 -1.39 -18.42
C ASN A 219 7.62 -0.26 -18.00
N GLY A 220 8.12 0.88 -17.54
CA GLY A 220 7.30 2.02 -17.13
C GLY A 220 6.48 1.78 -15.84
N MET A 221 6.97 0.91 -14.94
CA MET A 221 6.28 0.56 -13.69
C MET A 221 6.50 1.65 -12.62
N SER A 222 5.90 2.81 -12.83
CA SER A 222 6.12 4.04 -12.03
C SER A 222 5.89 3.86 -10.53
N GLY A 223 4.95 3.01 -10.12
CA GLY A 223 4.69 2.72 -8.70
C GLY A 223 5.89 2.07 -7.98
N LEU A 224 6.53 1.10 -8.63
CA LEU A 224 7.72 0.42 -8.09
C LEU A 224 8.93 1.35 -8.10
N ILE A 225 9.12 2.11 -9.18
CA ILE A 225 10.19 3.12 -9.30
C ILE A 225 10.06 4.13 -8.15
N ARG A 226 8.88 4.74 -7.97
CA ARG A 226 8.60 5.71 -6.91
C ARG A 226 8.92 5.16 -5.52
N ARG A 227 8.57 3.90 -5.25
CA ARG A 227 8.81 3.26 -3.95
C ARG A 227 10.30 3.06 -3.69
N ILE A 228 11.02 2.53 -4.66
CA ILE A 228 12.46 2.30 -4.53
C ILE A 228 13.20 3.63 -4.40
N ASP A 229 12.83 4.65 -5.18
CA ASP A 229 13.40 5.99 -5.09
C ASP A 229 13.15 6.61 -3.72
N SER A 230 11.91 6.56 -3.22
CA SER A 230 11.57 7.12 -1.90
C SER A 230 12.37 6.44 -0.78
N ASN A 231 12.46 5.10 -0.77
CA ASN A 231 13.30 4.39 0.20
C ASN A 231 14.79 4.76 0.05
N SER A 232 15.28 4.91 -1.19
CA SER A 232 16.66 5.32 -1.46
C SER A 232 16.96 6.73 -0.92
N GLU A 233 16.05 7.68 -1.12
CA GLU A 233 16.18 9.05 -0.63
C GLU A 233 16.21 9.11 0.91
N LEU A 234 15.35 8.32 1.57
CA LEU A 234 15.32 8.20 3.02
C LEU A 234 16.57 7.53 3.60
N LEU A 235 17.18 6.59 2.88
CA LEU A 235 18.50 6.08 3.25
C LEU A 235 19.57 7.17 3.08
N ASP A 236 19.51 7.97 2.02
CA ASP A 236 20.50 9.02 1.76
C ASP A 236 20.42 10.20 2.72
N SER A 237 19.26 10.46 3.33
CA SER A 237 19.06 11.59 4.24
C SER A 237 19.90 11.49 5.52
N ASN A 238 20.34 10.28 5.91
CA ASN A 238 21.22 10.04 7.06
C ASN A 238 22.70 10.38 6.79
N ARG A 239 22.96 11.34 5.89
CA ARG A 239 24.30 11.88 5.58
C ARG A 239 24.79 12.89 6.60
N LEU A 240 23.93 13.34 7.52
CA LEU A 240 24.14 14.54 8.35
C LEU A 240 24.46 14.26 9.81
N ASN A 241 24.59 13.00 10.23
CA ASN A 241 24.93 12.59 11.59
C ASN A 241 26.33 11.97 11.69
#